data_AF-K1WZM2-F1
#
_entry.id   AF-K1WZM2-F1
#
_cell.length_a   1.000
_cell.length_b   1.000
_cell.length_c   1.000
_cell.angle_alpha   90.00
_cell.angle_beta   90.00
_cell.angle_gamma   90.00
#
_symmetry.space_group_name_H-M   'P 1'
#
loop_
_entity.id
_entity.type
_entity.pdbx_description
1 polymer ?
#
loop_
_entity_poly.entity_id
_entity_poly.type
_entity_poly.pdbx_seq_one_letter_code
_entity_poly.pdbx_strand_id
1 'polypeptide(L)'
;MAREWLESLSVDESDILHICKIIKDISFKGAGVNHKMDTMEGMVVQDADRLDAIGAIGIARCFAYGGYKNNIMHDPSFKPVAHKSAQEYLESKKTSINHFYEKLILLKDRMNTKTGVEIADKRHDIMIEFLDDFLEEWDGKDL
;
A
#
# COMPACT_ATOMS: atom_id res chain seq x y z
N MET A 1 -3.46 -22.59 -5.16
CA MET A 1 -4.39 -21.95 -4.20
C MET A 1 -5.61 -21.31 -4.88
N ALA A 2 -5.53 -20.13 -5.50
CA ALA A 2 -6.74 -19.48 -6.08
C ALA A 2 -7.35 -20.28 -7.25
N ARG A 3 -6.52 -20.69 -8.22
CA ARG A 3 -6.97 -21.50 -9.36
C ARG A 3 -7.61 -22.83 -8.93
N GLU A 4 -6.89 -23.63 -8.15
CA GLU A 4 -7.37 -24.93 -7.66
C GLU A 4 -8.72 -24.81 -6.92
N TRP A 5 -8.90 -23.73 -6.14
CA TRP A 5 -10.16 -23.47 -5.46
C TRP A 5 -11.30 -23.17 -6.44
N LEU A 6 -11.06 -22.33 -7.45
CA LEU A 6 -12.06 -22.02 -8.47
C LEU A 6 -12.40 -23.24 -9.36
N GLU A 7 -11.40 -24.06 -9.70
CA GLU A 7 -11.61 -25.34 -10.40
C GLU A 7 -12.49 -26.28 -9.57
N SER A 8 -12.27 -26.35 -8.25
CA SER A 8 -13.12 -27.15 -7.34
C SER A 8 -14.58 -26.69 -7.29
N LEU A 9 -14.84 -25.42 -7.64
CA LEU A 9 -16.17 -24.83 -7.74
C LEU A 9 -16.77 -24.93 -9.14
N SER A 10 -16.08 -25.58 -10.09
CA SER A 10 -16.48 -25.71 -11.50
C SER A 10 -16.72 -24.35 -12.19
N VAL A 11 -15.90 -23.35 -11.87
CA VAL A 11 -15.91 -22.04 -12.54
C VAL A 11 -15.34 -22.19 -13.95
N ASP A 12 -15.87 -21.42 -14.91
CA ASP A 12 -15.42 -21.44 -16.29
C ASP A 12 -13.93 -21.05 -16.43
N GLU A 13 -13.21 -21.75 -17.32
CA GLU A 13 -11.77 -21.56 -17.52
C GLU A 13 -11.41 -20.11 -17.89
N SER A 14 -12.26 -19.43 -18.67
CA SER A 14 -12.07 -18.02 -19.03
C SER A 14 -12.05 -17.11 -17.80
N ASP A 15 -12.95 -17.35 -16.84
CA ASP A 15 -13.07 -16.55 -15.62
C ASP A 15 -11.92 -16.86 -14.66
N ILE A 16 -11.52 -18.14 -14.56
CA ILE A 16 -10.34 -18.55 -13.79
C ILE A 16 -9.09 -17.83 -14.28
N LEU A 17 -8.85 -17.82 -15.59
CA LEU A 17 -7.70 -17.15 -16.18
C LEU A 17 -7.75 -15.63 -15.94
N HIS A 18 -8.93 -15.02 -16.09
CA HIS A 18 -9.13 -13.60 -15.84
C HIS A 18 -8.85 -13.23 -14.37
N ILE A 19 -9.44 -13.94 -13.42
CA ILE A 19 -9.26 -13.72 -11.97
C ILE A 19 -7.80 -13.92 -11.57
N CYS A 20 -7.17 -15.02 -12.01
CA CYS A 20 -5.77 -15.30 -11.68
C CYS A 20 -4.82 -14.23 -12.24
N LYS A 21 -5.11 -13.66 -13.40
CA LYS A 21 -4.35 -12.53 -13.95
C LYS A 21 -4.45 -11.30 -13.04
N ILE A 22 -5.65 -10.93 -12.61
CA ILE A 22 -5.86 -9.79 -11.69
C ILE A 22 -5.09 -9.99 -10.39
N ILE A 23 -5.19 -11.18 -9.76
CA ILE A 23 -4.50 -11.50 -8.50
C ILE A 23 -2.98 -11.37 -8.65
N LYS A 24 -2.43 -11.79 -9.79
CA LYS A 24 -0.97 -11.71 -10.04
C LYS A 24 -0.47 -10.26 -10.14
N ASP A 25 -1.31 -9.36 -10.66
CA ASP A 25 -0.90 -8.00 -11.04
C ASP A 25 -1.31 -6.92 -10.01
N ILE A 26 -2.13 -7.26 -9.02
CA ILE A 26 -2.66 -6.30 -8.06
C ILE A 26 -1.60 -5.63 -7.16
N SER A 27 -0.55 -6.36 -6.76
CA SER A 27 0.39 -5.94 -5.72
C SER A 27 1.24 -4.72 -6.08
N PHE A 28 1.59 -3.91 -5.08
CA PHE A 28 2.53 -2.79 -5.22
C PHE A 28 3.97 -3.29 -5.46
N LYS A 29 4.56 -2.88 -6.59
CA LYS A 29 5.88 -3.36 -7.05
C LYS A 29 7.04 -2.35 -6.85
N GLY A 30 6.82 -1.27 -6.09
CA GLY A 30 7.83 -0.25 -5.78
C GLY A 30 7.46 1.15 -6.31
N ALA A 31 8.07 2.19 -5.72
CA ALA A 31 7.81 3.58 -6.08
C ALA A 31 8.19 3.90 -7.54
N GLY A 32 9.27 3.30 -8.06
CA GLY A 32 9.69 3.49 -9.46
C GLY A 32 8.87 2.72 -10.51
N VAL A 33 7.93 1.86 -10.11
CA VAL A 33 7.23 0.97 -11.04
C VAL A 33 5.81 1.47 -11.30
N ASN A 34 5.56 1.90 -12.53
CA ASN A 34 4.21 2.24 -12.99
C ASN A 34 3.56 0.98 -13.60
N HIS A 35 2.70 0.32 -12.82
CA HIS A 35 1.97 -0.86 -13.26
C HIS A 35 0.48 -0.53 -13.35
N LYS A 36 -0.04 -0.50 -14.57
CA LYS A 36 -1.47 -0.32 -14.83
C LYS A 36 -2.17 -1.68 -14.91
N MET A 37 -3.37 -1.74 -14.35
CA MET A 37 -4.28 -2.86 -14.55
C MET A 37 -4.91 -2.74 -15.94
N ASP A 38 -5.07 -3.87 -16.62
CA ASP A 38 -5.59 -3.90 -18.00
C ASP A 38 -7.12 -3.87 -18.07
N THR A 39 -7.82 -4.20 -16.98
CA THR A 39 -9.26 -4.42 -16.95
C THR A 39 -9.93 -3.56 -15.88
N MET A 40 -11.21 -3.23 -16.09
CA MET A 40 -11.99 -2.41 -15.15
C MET A 40 -12.12 -3.11 -13.79
N GLU A 41 -12.37 -4.41 -13.79
CA GLU A 41 -12.43 -5.25 -12.59
C GLU A 41 -11.11 -5.21 -11.84
N GLY A 42 -9.99 -5.34 -12.57
CA GLY A 42 -8.65 -5.26 -11.98
C GLY A 42 -8.36 -3.89 -11.37
N MET A 43 -8.75 -2.81 -12.05
CA MET A 43 -8.64 -1.43 -11.54
C MET A 43 -9.44 -1.25 -10.25
N VAL A 44 -10.69 -1.72 -10.20
CA VAL A 44 -11.56 -1.60 -9.02
C VAL A 44 -11.01 -2.41 -7.84
N VAL A 45 -10.59 -3.66 -8.07
CA VAL A 45 -10.04 -4.50 -6.99
C VAL A 45 -8.71 -3.93 -6.47
N GLN A 46 -7.86 -3.42 -7.37
CA GLN A 46 -6.59 -2.79 -6.96
C GLN A 46 -6.81 -1.49 -6.17
N ASP A 47 -7.78 -0.66 -6.56
CA ASP A 47 -8.14 0.53 -5.79
C ASP A 47 -8.63 0.12 -4.40
N ALA A 48 -9.50 -0.89 -4.30
CA ALA A 48 -10.00 -1.37 -3.01
C ALA A 48 -8.88 -1.86 -2.07
N ASP A 49 -7.93 -2.65 -2.57
CA ASP A 49 -6.74 -3.11 -1.81
C ASP A 49 -5.88 -1.92 -1.34
N ARG A 50 -5.61 -0.95 -2.24
CA ARG A 50 -4.81 0.23 -1.91
C ARG A 50 -5.50 1.16 -0.93
N LEU A 51 -6.82 1.32 -1.05
CA LEU A 51 -7.60 2.15 -0.15
C LEU A 51 -7.56 1.61 1.29
N ASP A 52 -7.64 0.29 1.49
CA ASP A 52 -7.52 -0.34 2.82
C ASP A 52 -6.13 -0.15 3.45
N ALA A 53 -5.10 0.06 2.63
CA ALA A 53 -3.74 0.32 3.08
C ALA A 53 -3.50 1.76 3.55
N ILE A 54 -4.44 2.70 3.35
CA ILE A 54 -4.29 4.12 3.69
C ILE A 54 -5.38 4.65 4.63
N GLY A 55 -5.18 5.86 5.15
CA GLY A 55 -6.06 6.48 6.15
C GLY A 55 -5.88 5.88 7.54
N ALA A 56 -6.85 6.10 8.42
CA ALA A 56 -6.78 5.67 9.83
C ALA A 56 -6.51 4.16 9.99
N ILE A 57 -7.16 3.31 9.19
CA ILE A 57 -6.92 1.86 9.18
C ILE A 57 -5.53 1.54 8.62
N GLY A 58 -5.08 2.25 7.58
CA GLY A 58 -3.72 2.14 7.05
C GLY A 58 -2.65 2.43 8.10
N ILE A 59 -2.82 3.50 8.88
CA ILE A 59 -1.94 3.86 10.00
C ILE A 59 -1.86 2.70 11.00
N ALA A 60 -3.01 2.24 11.49
CA ALA A 60 -3.07 1.16 12.48
C ALA A 60 -2.42 -0.14 11.96
N ARG A 61 -2.71 -0.52 10.72
CA ARG A 61 -2.12 -1.70 10.06
C ARG A 61 -0.62 -1.58 9.88
N CYS A 62 -0.12 -0.39 9.54
CA CYS A 62 1.30 -0.12 9.37
C CYS A 62 2.07 -0.41 10.66
N PHE A 63 1.66 0.20 11.78
CA PHE A 63 2.34 -0.01 13.06
C PHE A 63 2.11 -1.41 13.64
N ALA A 64 0.92 -2.00 13.48
CA ALA A 64 0.67 -3.38 13.92
C ALA A 64 1.58 -4.38 13.20
N TYR A 65 1.72 -4.25 11.87
CA TYR A 65 2.64 -5.09 11.10
C TYR A 65 4.10 -4.80 11.43
N GLY A 66 4.46 -3.52 11.60
CA GLY A 66 5.79 -3.10 12.04
C GLY A 66 6.19 -3.75 13.36
N GLY A 67 5.31 -3.70 14.36
CA GLY A 67 5.50 -4.37 15.65
C GLY A 67 5.64 -5.89 15.52
N TYR A 68 4.77 -6.55 14.74
CA TYR A 68 4.88 -7.99 14.47
C TYR A 68 6.21 -8.37 13.80
N LYS A 69 6.77 -7.50 12.95
CA LYS A 69 8.08 -7.67 12.31
C LYS A 69 9.26 -7.17 13.15
N ASN A 70 9.03 -6.65 14.36
CA ASN A 70 10.04 -6.00 15.20
C ASN A 70 10.76 -4.84 14.47
N ASN A 71 10.06 -4.14 13.59
CA ASN A 71 10.58 -2.94 12.95
C ASN A 71 10.60 -1.80 13.96
N ILE A 72 11.64 -0.97 13.87
CA ILE A 72 11.70 0.29 14.62
C ILE A 72 10.56 1.20 14.16
N MET A 73 9.93 1.92 15.08
CA MET A 73 8.84 2.83 14.74
C MET A 73 9.34 3.98 13.86
N HIS A 74 10.34 4.71 14.35
CA HIS A 74 11.00 5.82 13.67
C HIS A 74 12.48 5.88 14.07
N ASP A 75 13.34 6.29 13.15
CA ASP A 75 14.75 6.54 13.40
C ASP A 75 15.22 7.67 12.47
N PRO A 76 15.46 8.89 13.01
CA PRO A 76 15.84 10.06 12.22
C PRO A 76 17.14 9.90 11.42
N SER A 77 18.00 8.94 11.77
CA SER A 77 19.25 8.68 11.06
C SER A 77 19.05 7.94 9.73
N PHE A 78 17.89 7.29 9.53
CA PHE A 78 17.54 6.58 8.30
C PHE A 78 16.49 7.34 7.50
N LYS A 79 16.91 7.93 6.38
CA LYS A 79 15.98 8.62 5.46
C LYS A 79 15.16 7.63 4.63
N PRO A 80 13.92 7.98 4.24
CA PRO A 80 13.12 7.19 3.29
C PRO A 80 13.84 7.01 1.95
N VAL A 81 13.70 5.82 1.34
CA VAL A 81 14.33 5.51 0.05
C VAL A 81 13.29 5.26 -1.05
N ALA A 82 13.44 5.95 -2.18
CA ALA A 82 12.64 5.68 -3.38
C ALA A 82 13.12 4.39 -4.08
N HIS A 83 12.63 3.24 -3.63
CA HIS A 83 13.04 1.95 -4.18
C HIS A 83 12.69 1.79 -5.66
N LYS A 84 13.65 1.28 -6.43
CA LYS A 84 13.54 1.09 -7.88
C LYS A 84 12.96 -0.26 -8.27
N SER A 85 12.86 -1.19 -7.32
CA SER A 85 12.29 -2.53 -7.54
C SER A 85 11.58 -3.08 -6.30
N ALA A 86 10.73 -4.09 -6.50
CA ALA A 86 10.08 -4.81 -5.40
C ALA A 86 11.08 -5.53 -4.48
N GLN A 87 12.19 -6.06 -5.05
CA GLN A 87 13.22 -6.75 -4.28
C GLN A 87 13.94 -5.79 -3.32
N GLU A 88 14.37 -4.63 -3.85
CA GLU A 88 15.03 -3.59 -3.06
C GLU A 88 14.12 -3.08 -1.94
N TYR A 89 12.82 -2.92 -2.23
CA TYR A 89 11.82 -2.58 -1.23
C TYR A 89 11.64 -3.67 -0.17
N LEU A 90 11.82 -4.96 -0.48
CA LEU A 90 11.67 -6.05 0.49
C LEU A 90 12.87 -6.17 1.44
N GLU A 91 14.08 -5.92 0.93
CA GLU A 91 15.36 -6.11 1.64
C GLU A 91 15.81 -4.91 2.49
N SER A 92 15.20 -3.74 2.33
CA SER A 92 15.59 -2.53 3.06
C SER A 92 15.34 -2.64 4.56
N LYS A 93 16.14 -1.92 5.37
CA LYS A 93 15.86 -1.70 6.78
C LYS A 93 14.66 -0.77 6.89
N LYS A 94 13.57 -1.23 7.51
CA LYS A 94 12.28 -0.52 7.50
C LYS A 94 11.99 0.08 8.86
N THR A 95 11.73 1.39 8.87
CA THR A 95 10.97 1.99 9.96
C THR A 95 9.50 2.06 9.56
N SER A 96 8.60 2.04 10.53
CA SER A 96 7.17 2.21 10.25
C SER A 96 6.90 3.57 9.62
N ILE A 97 7.57 4.63 10.09
CA ILE A 97 7.45 5.97 9.50
C ILE A 97 8.00 6.04 8.07
N ASN A 98 9.16 5.46 7.76
CA ASN A 98 9.66 5.47 6.38
C ASN A 98 8.71 4.74 5.44
N HIS A 99 8.01 3.70 5.91
CA HIS A 99 7.02 2.99 5.09
C HIS A 99 5.90 3.91 4.57
N PHE A 100 5.52 4.94 5.33
CA PHE A 100 4.57 5.95 4.84
C PHE A 100 5.11 6.63 3.58
N TYR A 101 6.33 7.16 3.66
CA TYR A 101 7.00 7.90 2.58
C TYR A 101 7.38 7.02 1.38
N GLU A 102 7.79 5.78 1.63
CA GLU A 102 8.24 4.84 0.60
C GLU A 102 7.08 4.22 -0.17
N LYS A 103 5.88 4.18 0.42
CA LYS A 103 4.71 3.53 -0.16
C LYS A 103 3.39 4.26 0.11
N LEU A 104 2.96 4.36 1.36
CA LEU A 104 1.54 4.63 1.68
C LEU A 104 1.07 5.98 1.13
N ILE A 105 1.85 7.04 1.29
CA ILE A 105 1.48 8.37 0.79
C ILE A 105 1.46 8.42 -0.74
N LEU A 106 2.25 7.58 -1.40
CA LEU A 106 2.33 7.50 -2.87
C LEU A 106 1.12 6.78 -3.50
N LEU A 107 0.26 6.14 -2.70
CA LEU A 107 -0.85 5.35 -3.23
C LEU A 107 -2.00 6.22 -3.76
N LYS A 108 -2.20 7.42 -3.22
CA LYS A 108 -3.22 8.37 -3.69
C LYS A 108 -3.09 8.64 -5.19
N ASP A 109 -1.88 8.96 -5.65
CA ASP A 109 -1.61 9.27 -7.06
C ASP A 109 -1.58 8.03 -7.97
N ARG A 110 -1.84 6.85 -7.41
CA ARG A 110 -1.86 5.58 -8.13
C ARG A 110 -3.25 4.95 -8.18
N MET A 111 -4.29 5.66 -7.73
CA MET A 111 -5.65 5.17 -7.90
C MET A 111 -6.03 5.12 -9.39
N ASN A 112 -6.83 4.13 -9.77
CA ASN A 112 -7.24 3.89 -11.14
C ASN A 112 -8.57 4.59 -11.46
N THR A 113 -9.51 4.59 -10.52
CA THR A 113 -10.88 5.07 -10.69
C THR A 113 -11.07 6.46 -10.09
N LYS A 114 -12.02 7.23 -10.63
CA LYS A 114 -12.35 8.57 -10.09
C LYS A 114 -12.79 8.50 -8.63
N THR A 115 -13.66 7.54 -8.29
CA THR A 115 -14.10 7.31 -6.91
C THR A 115 -12.95 6.86 -6.01
N GLY A 116 -12.04 6.04 -6.52
CA GLY A 116 -10.82 5.65 -5.80
C GLY A 116 -9.96 6.85 -5.42
N VAL A 117 -9.75 7.78 -6.36
CA VAL A 117 -9.04 9.05 -6.11
C VAL A 117 -9.74 9.88 -5.03
N GLU A 118 -11.05 10.10 -5.16
CA GLU A 118 -11.82 10.91 -4.20
C GLU A 118 -11.76 10.36 -2.76
N ILE A 119 -11.82 9.03 -2.60
CA ILE A 119 -11.69 8.39 -1.27
C ILE A 119 -10.24 8.46 -0.79
N ALA A 120 -9.27 8.26 -1.68
CA ALA A 120 -7.86 8.27 -1.35
C ALA A 120 -7.39 9.65 -0.91
N ASP A 121 -7.92 10.73 -1.48
CA ASP A 121 -7.63 12.11 -1.07
C ASP A 121 -7.90 12.30 0.42
N LYS A 122 -9.14 12.02 0.86
CA LYS A 122 -9.52 12.14 2.27
C LYS A 122 -8.67 11.25 3.19
N ARG A 123 -8.33 10.04 2.74
CA ARG A 123 -7.51 9.11 3.53
C ARG A 123 -6.03 9.53 3.58
N HIS A 124 -5.55 10.19 2.53
CA HIS A 124 -4.20 10.73 2.46
C HIS A 124 -4.04 11.88 3.45
N ASP A 125 -4.99 12.81 3.50
CA ASP A 125 -4.95 13.96 4.42
C ASP A 125 -4.81 13.50 5.88
N ILE A 126 -5.59 12.49 6.30
CA ILE A 126 -5.48 11.87 7.64
C ILE A 126 -4.06 11.33 7.92
N MET A 127 -3.39 10.75 6.92
CA MET A 127 -2.03 10.23 7.11
C MET A 127 -1.00 11.35 7.20
N ILE A 128 -1.18 12.43 6.45
CA ILE A 128 -0.28 13.59 6.52
C ILE A 128 -0.42 14.27 7.88
N GLU A 129 -1.64 14.55 8.33
CA GLU A 129 -1.92 15.12 9.66
C GLU A 129 -1.29 14.26 10.76
N PHE A 130 -1.50 12.93 10.72
CA PHE A 130 -0.88 12.01 11.67
C PHE A 130 0.65 12.05 11.64
N LEU A 131 1.27 12.15 10.46
CA LEU A 131 2.74 12.18 10.34
C LEU A 131 3.31 13.48 10.89
N ASP A 132 2.65 14.60 10.62
CA ASP A 132 3.06 15.91 11.11
C ASP A 132 2.99 15.92 12.66
N ASP A 133 1.85 15.54 13.24
CA ASP A 133 1.67 15.42 14.69
C ASP A 133 2.71 14.47 15.31
N PHE A 134 2.89 13.27 14.72
CA PHE A 134 3.85 12.29 15.21
C PHE A 134 5.28 12.84 15.25
N LEU A 135 5.70 13.58 14.21
CA LEU A 135 7.06 14.12 14.12
C LEU A 135 7.26 15.34 15.04
N GLU A 136 6.22 16.17 15.22
CA GLU A 136 6.25 17.26 16.19
C GLU A 136 6.37 16.73 17.63
N GLU A 137 5.57 15.73 17.99
CA GLU A 137 5.65 15.05 19.29
C GLU A 137 7.02 14.38 19.48
N TRP A 138 7.54 13.70 18.45
CA TRP A 138 8.84 13.03 18.51
C TRP A 138 10.01 14.01 18.76
N ASP A 139 9.95 15.18 18.13
CA ASP A 139 10.97 16.23 18.26
C ASP A 139 10.75 17.15 19.48
N GLY A 140 9.62 17.00 20.19
CA GLY A 140 9.22 17.87 21.30
C GLY A 140 8.93 19.32 20.88
N LYS A 141 8.27 19.49 19.73
CA LYS A 141 7.92 20.79 19.13
C LYS A 141 6.41 21.10 19.19
N ASP A 142 5.65 20.25 19.86
CA ASP A 142 4.19 20.32 20.03
C ASP A 142 3.73 21.34 21.10
N LEU A 143 4.62 22.24 21.54
CA LEU A 143 4.42 23.22 22.62
C LEU A 143 4.71 24.67 22.20
#